data_AF-A0A9W9YWL5-F1
#
_entry.id   AF-A0A9W9YWL5-F1
#
_cell.length_a   1.000
_cell.length_b   1.000
_cell.length_c   1.000
_cell.angle_alpha   90.00
_cell.angle_beta   90.00
_cell.angle_gamma   90.00
#
_symmetry.space_group_name_H-M   'P 1'
#
loop_
_entity.id
_entity.type
_entity.pdbx_description
1 polymer ?
#
loop_
_entity_poly.entity_id
_entity_poly.type
_entity_poly.pdbx_seq_one_letter_code
_entity_poly.pdbx_strand_id
1 'polypeptide(L)'
;MDGADCNRQFIKLHFHDKDPAEDKFVTYNIYTGTPMVFMMDPKGVWKSSLFKDKKGKRLRGNYSKMPINWDQASCSLPVHEKLTTQHFQLDPASKMRNHLAEDVLDHKMLFLIQKYQEDINDRGKDGSEIEATICLLKHTSNLIEFLMIKCQ
;
A
#
# COMPACT_ATOMS: atom_id res chain seq x y z
N MET A 1 7.33 14.85 2.05
CA MET A 1 7.80 14.82 3.45
C MET A 1 7.50 13.48 4.08
N ASP A 2 8.31 12.98 5.01
CA ASP A 2 8.00 11.73 5.73
C ASP A 2 6.99 11.97 6.88
N GLY A 3 6.56 10.89 7.54
CA GLY A 3 5.59 10.94 8.64
C GLY A 3 6.17 11.26 10.02
N ALA A 4 7.45 11.70 10.12
CA ALA A 4 8.12 11.96 11.39
C ALA A 4 7.56 13.19 12.13
N ASP A 5 7.75 13.23 13.44
CA ASP A 5 7.19 14.28 14.31
C ASP A 5 7.70 15.69 13.94
N CYS A 6 8.96 15.82 13.51
CA CYS A 6 9.50 17.09 13.02
C CYS A 6 8.71 17.62 11.82
N ASN A 7 8.37 16.76 10.85
CA ASN A 7 7.56 17.14 9.69
C ASN A 7 6.12 17.47 10.06
N ARG A 8 5.55 16.81 11.07
CA ARG A 8 4.23 17.15 11.62
C ARG A 8 4.23 18.51 12.29
N GLN A 9 5.27 18.82 13.08
CA GLN A 9 5.45 20.13 13.69
C GLN A 9 5.67 21.22 12.65
N PHE A 10 6.42 20.90 11.58
CA PHE A 10 6.64 21.83 10.47
C PHE A 10 5.33 22.20 9.76
N ILE A 11 4.43 21.23 9.51
CA ILE A 11 3.09 21.52 8.98
C ILE A 11 2.31 22.39 9.97
N LYS A 12 2.27 22.03 11.25
CA LYS A 12 1.56 22.83 12.27
C LYS A 12 2.04 24.28 12.32
N LEU A 13 3.34 24.52 12.12
CA LEU A 13 3.89 25.88 12.07
C LEU A 13 3.30 26.71 10.91
N HIS A 14 3.00 26.09 9.77
CA HIS A 14 2.49 26.77 8.58
C HIS A 14 0.97 26.99 8.57
N PHE A 15 0.23 26.20 9.36
CA PHE A 15 -1.24 26.29 9.46
C PHE A 15 -1.70 26.86 10.80
N HIS A 16 -0.78 27.09 11.75
CA HIS A 16 -1.06 27.60 13.09
C HIS A 16 -2.19 26.79 13.77
N ASP A 17 -3.27 27.46 14.18
CA ASP A 17 -4.43 26.85 14.84
C ASP A 17 -5.47 26.29 13.86
N LYS A 18 -5.23 26.39 12.54
CA LYS A 18 -6.12 25.83 11.52
C LYS A 18 -5.82 24.36 11.29
N ASP A 19 -6.87 23.61 10.95
CA ASP A 19 -6.70 22.23 10.48
C ASP A 19 -6.13 22.25 9.04
N PRO A 20 -4.92 21.71 8.80
CA PRO A 20 -4.36 21.64 7.46
C PRO A 20 -5.26 20.90 6.45
N ALA A 21 -6.14 20.02 6.92
CA ALA A 21 -7.08 19.30 6.06
C ALA A 21 -8.16 20.22 5.47
N GLU A 22 -8.60 21.25 6.20
CA GLU A 22 -9.59 22.22 5.73
C GLU A 22 -9.04 23.04 4.56
N ASP A 23 -7.75 23.41 4.65
CA ASP A 23 -7.03 24.17 3.63
C ASP A 23 -6.37 23.28 2.56
N LYS A 24 -6.73 21.98 2.50
CA LYS A 24 -6.21 21.00 1.52
C LYS A 24 -4.68 20.92 1.49
N PHE A 25 -4.03 21.15 2.63
CA PHE A 25 -2.57 21.20 2.77
C PHE A 25 -1.89 22.23 1.87
N VAL A 26 -2.60 23.30 1.49
CA VAL A 26 -2.06 24.43 0.73
C VAL A 26 -1.89 25.62 1.65
N THR A 27 -0.68 26.19 1.66
CA THR A 27 -0.38 27.45 2.35
C THR A 27 0.35 28.39 1.41
N TYR A 28 0.82 29.53 1.91
CA TYR A 28 1.66 30.46 1.15
C TYR A 28 3.08 30.47 1.70
N ASN A 29 4.06 30.51 0.78
CA ASN A 29 5.46 30.71 1.15
C ASN A 29 5.62 32.10 1.77
N ILE A 30 6.16 32.15 3.00
CA ILE A 30 6.33 33.38 3.78
C ILE A 30 7.24 34.40 3.06
N TYR A 31 8.18 33.93 2.25
CA TYR A 31 9.15 34.78 1.55
C TYR A 31 8.68 35.24 0.18
N THR A 32 8.01 34.37 -0.59
CA THR A 32 7.63 34.67 -1.99
C THR A 32 6.16 34.98 -2.17
N GLY A 33 5.31 34.70 -1.17
CA GLY A 33 3.86 34.82 -1.26
C GLY A 33 3.20 33.82 -2.22
N THR A 34 3.96 32.89 -2.80
CA THR A 34 3.44 31.91 -3.76
C THR A 34 2.80 30.72 -3.04
N PRO A 35 1.77 30.08 -3.63
CA PRO A 35 1.19 28.87 -3.07
C PRO A 35 2.23 27.76 -2.90
N MET A 36 2.21 27.12 -1.73
CA MET A 36 3.02 25.97 -1.37
C MET A 36 2.10 24.83 -0.98
N VAL A 37 2.31 23.65 -1.57
CA VAL A 37 1.51 22.46 -1.28
C VAL A 37 2.36 21.48 -0.49
N PHE A 38 1.87 21.06 0.68
CA PHE A 38 2.52 20.01 1.46
C PHE A 38 2.07 18.63 0.98
N MET A 39 3.03 17.85 0.50
CA MET A 39 2.80 16.45 0.10
C MET A 39 3.62 15.51 0.98
N MET A 40 2.95 14.48 1.51
CA MET A 40 3.60 13.38 2.20
C MET A 40 4.17 12.38 1.19
N ASP A 41 5.29 11.73 1.51
CA ASP A 41 5.81 10.63 0.73
C ASP A 41 4.87 9.41 0.90
N PRO A 42 4.17 8.99 -0.17
CA PRO A 42 3.23 7.87 -0.11
C PRO A 42 3.92 6.55 0.26
N LYS A 43 5.22 6.39 -0.02
CA LYS A 43 5.98 5.16 0.28
C LYS A 43 6.04 4.89 1.79
N GLY A 44 6.11 5.94 2.61
CA GLY A 44 6.11 5.82 4.06
C GLY A 44 4.78 5.31 4.63
N VAL A 45 3.66 5.60 3.96
CA VAL A 45 2.30 5.27 4.41
C VAL A 45 1.95 3.80 4.15
N TRP A 46 2.43 3.23 3.04
CA TRP A 46 2.16 1.84 2.68
C TRP A 46 2.82 0.84 3.64
N LYS A 47 4.05 1.14 4.09
CA LYS A 47 4.83 0.29 5.00
C LYS A 47 4.15 -0.04 6.32
N SER A 48 3.52 0.94 6.96
CA SER A 48 2.99 0.78 8.33
C SER A 48 1.58 0.24 8.39
N SER A 49 0.78 0.50 7.35
CA SER A 49 -0.68 0.41 7.39
C SER A 49 -1.21 -0.88 6.76
N LEU A 50 -0.46 -1.49 5.83
CA LEU A 50 -0.88 -2.72 5.16
C LEU A 50 -0.97 -3.93 6.10
N PHE A 51 -0.17 -3.93 7.17
CA PHE A 51 -0.04 -5.07 8.09
C PHE A 51 -0.59 -4.80 9.49
N LYS A 52 -1.22 -3.63 9.73
CA LYS A 52 -1.73 -3.23 11.05
C LYS A 52 -3.06 -2.49 10.92
N ASP A 53 -4.05 -2.88 11.71
CA ASP A 53 -5.27 -2.11 11.89
C ASP A 53 -5.02 -0.85 12.76
N LYS A 54 -6.03 0.02 12.88
CA LYS A 54 -5.98 1.24 13.70
C LYS A 54 -5.71 0.98 15.21
N LYS A 55 -5.80 -0.28 15.66
CA LYS A 55 -5.51 -0.74 17.02
C LYS A 55 -4.19 -1.53 17.11
N GLY A 56 -3.41 -1.56 16.04
CA GLY A 56 -2.15 -2.30 15.95
C GLY A 56 -2.28 -3.82 15.79
N LYS A 57 -3.49 -4.37 15.66
CA LYS A 57 -3.71 -5.80 15.36
C LYS A 57 -3.41 -6.09 13.90
N ARG A 58 -2.70 -7.19 13.63
CA ARG A 58 -2.38 -7.60 12.26
C ARG A 58 -3.68 -7.86 11.49
N LEU A 59 -3.85 -7.20 10.35
CA LEU A 59 -4.86 -7.60 9.36
C LEU A 59 -4.58 -9.08 9.02
N ARG A 60 -5.62 -9.93 9.12
CA ARG A 60 -5.51 -11.40 9.18
C ARG A 60 -4.58 -11.96 8.09
N GLY A 61 -3.39 -12.40 8.51
CA GLY A 61 -2.32 -12.88 7.63
C GLY A 61 -2.49 -14.28 7.02
N ASN A 62 -3.72 -14.75 6.84
CA ASN A 62 -4.00 -16.09 6.28
C ASN A 62 -4.41 -16.02 4.81
N TYR A 63 -5.19 -15.02 4.41
CA TYR A 63 -5.70 -14.89 3.04
C TYR A 63 -4.66 -14.35 2.04
N SER A 64 -3.63 -13.65 2.50
CA SER A 64 -2.59 -13.13 1.62
C SER A 64 -1.58 -14.19 1.16
N LYS A 65 -1.50 -15.33 1.87
CA LYS A 65 -0.57 -16.43 1.56
C LYS A 65 -1.18 -17.51 0.68
N MET A 66 -2.51 -17.70 0.74
CA MET A 66 -3.20 -18.75 0.01
C MET A 66 -3.08 -18.61 -1.53
N PRO A 67 -3.25 -17.42 -2.14
CA PRO A 67 -3.08 -17.24 -3.58
C PRO A 67 -1.65 -17.53 -4.04
N ILE A 68 -0.65 -17.22 -3.22
CA ILE A 68 0.78 -17.39 -3.54
C ILE A 68 1.18 -18.85 -3.44
N ASN A 69 0.75 -19.52 -2.38
CA ASN A 69 0.97 -20.95 -2.24
C ASN A 69 0.28 -21.72 -3.37
N TRP A 70 -0.89 -21.26 -3.82
CA TRP A 70 -1.58 -21.80 -4.98
C TRP A 70 -0.79 -21.58 -6.28
N ASP A 71 -0.30 -20.35 -6.53
CA ASP A 71 0.51 -20.02 -7.72
C ASP A 71 1.77 -20.88 -7.79
N GLN A 72 2.53 -20.94 -6.70
CA GLN A 72 3.79 -21.69 -6.63
C GLN A 72 3.61 -23.21 -6.65
N ALA A 73 2.43 -23.73 -6.25
CA ALA A 73 2.15 -25.16 -6.28
C ALA A 73 1.46 -25.62 -7.57
N SER A 74 0.71 -24.74 -8.25
CA SER A 74 -0.15 -25.10 -9.38
C SER A 74 0.41 -24.66 -10.73
N CYS A 75 1.31 -23.68 -10.77
CA CYS A 75 1.91 -23.14 -11.99
C CYS A 75 3.39 -23.50 -12.07
N SER A 76 3.83 -24.08 -13.20
CA SER A 76 5.25 -24.27 -13.49
C SER A 76 6.00 -22.94 -13.73
N LEU A 77 5.26 -21.87 -14.04
CA LEU A 77 5.71 -20.50 -14.18
C LEU A 77 4.85 -19.60 -13.28
N PRO A 78 5.37 -19.14 -12.13
CA PRO A 78 4.62 -18.28 -11.21
C PRO A 78 4.20 -16.98 -11.88
N VAL A 79 2.93 -16.60 -11.73
CA VAL A 79 2.39 -15.35 -12.25
C VAL A 79 3.06 -14.14 -11.59
N HIS A 80 3.46 -14.26 -10.32
CA HIS A 80 4.16 -13.23 -9.58
C HIS A 80 5.52 -13.70 -9.05
N GLU A 81 6.50 -13.73 -9.96
CA GLU A 81 7.86 -14.23 -9.73
C GLU A 81 8.62 -13.51 -8.59
N LYS A 82 8.23 -12.27 -8.26
CA LYS A 82 8.93 -11.46 -7.23
C LYS A 82 8.43 -11.75 -5.83
N LEU A 83 7.23 -12.32 -5.67
CA LEU A 83 6.67 -12.57 -4.35
C LEU A 83 7.39 -13.73 -3.65
N THR A 84 7.89 -13.41 -2.47
CA THR A 84 8.53 -14.35 -1.55
C THR A 84 7.89 -14.29 -0.18
N THR A 85 8.17 -15.27 0.67
CA THR A 85 7.72 -15.27 2.08
C THR A 85 8.12 -14.02 2.86
N GLN A 86 9.21 -13.33 2.48
CA GLN A 86 9.65 -12.07 3.08
C GLN A 86 8.66 -10.92 2.89
N HIS A 87 7.78 -10.99 1.88
CA HIS A 87 6.75 -9.98 1.64
C HIS A 87 5.65 -10.00 2.70
N PHE A 88 5.46 -11.14 3.39
CA PHE A 88 4.43 -11.32 4.42
C PHE A 88 5.02 -11.59 5.81
N GLN A 89 6.25 -12.08 5.87
CA GLN A 89 7.02 -12.28 7.09
C GLN A 89 8.11 -11.22 7.17
N LEU A 90 7.68 -10.01 7.55
CA LEU A 90 8.59 -8.89 7.72
C LEU A 90 9.50 -9.14 8.94
N ASP A 91 10.77 -9.41 8.69
CA ASP A 91 11.85 -9.29 9.66
C ASP A 91 12.28 -7.81 9.83
N PRO A 92 13.06 -7.45 10.87
CA PRO A 92 13.50 -6.07 11.08
C PRO A 92 14.21 -5.45 9.86
N ALA A 93 14.91 -6.25 9.06
CA ALA A 93 15.65 -5.82 7.88
C ALA A 93 14.76 -5.56 6.64
N SER A 94 13.68 -6.32 6.46
CA SER A 94 12.72 -6.19 5.36
C SER A 94 11.72 -5.06 5.59
N LYS A 95 11.47 -4.68 6.85
CA LYS A 95 10.60 -3.55 7.23
C LYS A 95 11.03 -2.21 6.60
N MET A 96 12.29 -2.08 6.19
CA MET A 96 12.83 -0.87 5.54
C MET A 96 12.69 -0.87 4.01
N ARG A 97 12.32 -1.98 3.38
CA ARG A 97 12.31 -2.11 1.92
C ARG A 97 10.94 -1.71 1.34
N ASN A 98 10.87 -0.51 0.74
CA ASN A 98 9.65 -0.03 0.06
C ASN A 98 9.21 -0.97 -1.08
N HIS A 99 10.17 -1.55 -1.82
CA HIS A 99 9.88 -2.43 -2.96
C HIS A 99 9.04 -3.65 -2.57
N LEU A 100 9.18 -4.19 -1.36
CA LEU A 100 8.37 -5.34 -0.92
C LEU A 100 6.89 -4.99 -0.78
N ALA A 101 6.57 -3.77 -0.35
CA ALA A 101 5.18 -3.32 -0.28
C ALA A 101 4.64 -2.98 -1.67
N GLU A 102 5.50 -2.45 -2.54
CA GLU A 102 5.16 -2.16 -3.94
C GLU A 102 4.82 -3.45 -4.70
N ASP A 103 5.67 -4.47 -4.60
CA ASP A 103 5.46 -5.78 -5.24
C ASP A 103 4.18 -6.49 -4.71
N VAL A 104 3.72 -6.20 -3.48
CA VAL A 104 2.45 -6.74 -2.94
C VAL A 104 1.22 -5.95 -3.39
N LEU A 105 1.39 -4.66 -3.72
CA LEU A 105 0.28 -3.77 -4.06
C LEU A 105 0.16 -3.51 -5.57
N ASP A 106 1.00 -4.18 -6.37
CA ASP A 106 1.07 -4.00 -7.81
C ASP A 106 -0.05 -4.72 -8.59
N HIS A 107 -0.12 -4.44 -9.89
CA HIS A 107 -1.09 -5.04 -10.79
C HIS A 107 -0.90 -6.56 -10.96
N LYS A 108 0.31 -7.08 -10.73
CA LYS A 108 0.56 -8.53 -10.79
C LYS A 108 -0.09 -9.24 -9.61
N MET A 109 -0.04 -8.68 -8.41
CA MET A 109 -0.73 -9.22 -7.25
C MET A 109 -2.25 -9.13 -7.42
N LEU A 110 -2.76 -8.02 -7.97
CA LEU A 110 -4.17 -7.92 -8.31
C LEU A 110 -4.61 -9.04 -9.26
N PHE A 111 -3.87 -9.25 -10.35
CA PHE A 111 -4.17 -10.29 -11.32
C PHE A 111 -4.12 -11.70 -10.70
N LEU A 112 -3.12 -11.98 -9.85
CA LEU A 112 -3.02 -13.26 -9.14
C LEU A 112 -4.24 -13.54 -8.27
N ILE A 113 -4.68 -12.54 -7.48
CA ILE A 113 -5.84 -12.71 -6.60
C ILE A 113 -7.14 -12.91 -7.40
N GLN A 114 -7.29 -12.24 -8.54
CA GLN A 114 -8.44 -12.46 -9.44
C GLN A 114 -8.47 -13.89 -9.97
N LYS A 115 -7.33 -14.44 -10.41
CA LYS A 115 -7.24 -15.84 -10.86
C LYS A 115 -7.49 -16.86 -9.75
N TYR A 116 -7.03 -16.56 -8.54
CA TYR A 116 -7.34 -17.39 -7.39
C TYR A 116 -8.84 -17.36 -7.02
N GLN A 117 -9.50 -16.21 -7.16
CA GLN A 117 -10.95 -16.09 -6.96
C GLN A 117 -11.74 -16.90 -7.99
N GLU A 118 -11.34 -16.86 -9.27
CA GLU A 118 -11.91 -17.71 -10.33
C GLU A 118 -11.82 -19.20 -9.97
N ASP A 119 -10.62 -19.69 -9.58
CA ASP A 119 -10.41 -21.10 -9.20
C ASP A 119 -11.21 -21.52 -7.95
N ILE A 120 -11.39 -20.63 -6.97
CA ILE A 120 -12.25 -20.88 -5.79
C ILE A 120 -13.71 -21.06 -6.21
N ASN A 121 -14.20 -20.18 -7.07
CA ASN A 121 -15.58 -20.20 -7.55
C ASN A 121 -15.84 -21.46 -8.38
N ASP A 122 -14.89 -21.86 -9.23
CA ASP A 122 -14.97 -23.09 -10.03
C ASP A 122 -14.99 -24.35 -9.15
N ARG A 123 -14.34 -24.30 -7.97
CA ARG A 123 -14.37 -25.36 -6.95
C ARG A 123 -15.64 -25.33 -6.08
N GLY A 124 -16.60 -24.46 -6.37
CA GLY A 124 -17.87 -24.36 -5.66
C GLY A 124 -17.77 -23.73 -4.27
N LYS A 125 -16.70 -22.99 -3.98
CA LYS A 125 -16.54 -22.23 -2.73
C LYS A 125 -16.90 -20.76 -2.95
N ASP A 126 -17.34 -20.09 -1.89
CA ASP A 126 -17.66 -18.66 -1.96
C ASP A 126 -16.37 -17.80 -1.95
N GLY A 127 -16.09 -17.14 -3.08
CA GLY A 127 -14.97 -16.21 -3.23
C GLY A 127 -15.22 -14.81 -2.67
N SER A 128 -16.37 -14.55 -2.02
CA SER A 128 -16.72 -13.23 -1.48
C SER A 128 -15.73 -12.68 -0.45
N GLU A 129 -15.03 -13.56 0.29
CA GLU A 129 -14.03 -13.18 1.30
C GLU A 129 -12.82 -12.43 0.70
N ILE A 130 -12.58 -12.61 -0.60
CA ILE A 130 -11.41 -12.07 -1.30
C ILE A 130 -11.74 -10.78 -2.06
N GLU A 131 -13.03 -10.50 -2.28
CA GLU A 131 -13.50 -9.33 -3.03
C GLU A 131 -13.04 -8.01 -2.39
N ALA A 132 -13.05 -7.92 -1.07
CA ALA A 132 -12.54 -6.76 -0.35
C ALA A 132 -11.04 -6.52 -0.62
N THR A 133 -10.27 -7.60 -0.78
CA THR A 133 -8.84 -7.53 -1.10
C THR A 133 -8.61 -7.10 -2.55
N ILE A 134 -9.42 -7.63 -3.49
CA ILE A 134 -9.39 -7.22 -4.89
C ILE A 134 -9.73 -5.72 -5.03
N CYS A 135 -10.76 -5.26 -4.31
CA CYS A 135 -11.17 -3.87 -4.31
C CYS A 135 -10.04 -2.97 -3.78
N LEU A 136 -9.39 -3.35 -2.68
CA LEU A 136 -8.24 -2.62 -2.14
C LEU A 136 -7.09 -2.56 -3.16
N LEU A 137 -6.72 -3.72 -3.73
CA LEU A 137 -5.60 -3.82 -4.67
C LEU A 137 -5.83 -3.02 -5.95
N LYS A 138 -7.05 -2.99 -6.49
CA LYS A 138 -7.41 -2.14 -7.64
C LYS A 138 -7.09 -0.67 -7.41
N HIS A 139 -7.36 -0.17 -6.20
CA HIS A 139 -7.11 1.24 -5.89
C HIS A 139 -5.62 1.49 -5.62
N THR A 140 -4.95 0.58 -4.93
CA THR A 140 -3.53 0.75 -4.60
C THR A 140 -2.61 0.56 -5.80
N SER A 141 -2.92 -0.35 -6.73
CA SER A 141 -2.11 -0.58 -7.91
C SER A 141 -2.11 0.63 -8.84
N ASN A 142 -3.28 1.24 -9.03
CA ASN A 142 -3.42 2.51 -9.77
C ASN A 142 -2.67 3.66 -9.08
N LEU A 143 -2.72 3.75 -7.75
CA LEU A 143 -1.99 4.76 -6.99
C LEU A 143 -0.47 4.58 -7.13
N ILE A 144 0.03 3.35 -7.07
CA ILE A 144 1.45 3.02 -7.28
C ILE A 144 1.88 3.44 -8.68
N GLU A 145 1.12 3.04 -9.70
CA GLU A 145 1.41 3.40 -11.09
C GLU A 145 1.47 4.93 -11.25
N PHE A 146 0.48 5.65 -10.74
CA PHE A 146 0.41 7.11 -10.85
C PHE A 146 1.56 7.82 -10.11
N LEU A 147 1.88 7.39 -8.89
CA LEU A 147 2.87 8.04 -8.03
C LEU A 147 4.32 7.64 -8.39
N MET A 148 4.53 6.50 -9.05
CA MET A 148 5.86 5.99 -9.37
C MET A 148 6.32 6.33 -10.78
N ILE A 149 5.40 6.48 -11.75
CA ILE A 149 5.76 6.90 -13.12
C ILE A 149 6.22 8.37 -13.16
N LYS A 150 5.76 9.21 -12.23
CA LYS A 150 6.04 10.67 -12.24
C LYS A 150 7.20 11.13 -11.33
N CYS A 151 7.89 10.20 -10.67
CA CYS A 151 9.00 10.52 -9.75
C CYS A 151 10.35 9.92 -10.16
N GLN A 152 10.51 9.53 -11.44
CA GLN A 152 11.81 9.25 -12.07
C GLN A 152 12.30 10.48 -12.83
#